data_AF-A0A382HPR5-F1
#
_entry.id   AF-A0A382HPR5-F1
#
_cell.length_a   1.000
_cell.length_b   1.000
_cell.length_c   1.000
_cell.angle_alpha   90.00
_cell.angle_beta   90.00
_cell.angle_gamma   90.00
#
_symmetry.space_group_name_H-M   'P 1'
#
loop_
_entity.id
_entity.type
_entity.pdbx_description
1 polymer ?
#
loop_
_entity_poly.entity_id
_entity_poly.type
_entity_poly.pdbx_seq_one_letter_code
_entity_poly.pdbx_strand_id
1 'polypeptide(L)'
;LRVNSTHWFIVMQNGGDFDAPPCGQINPNDPSSDQRCEIVPEMNTGETFRVIGNVTNRTGTPWIQDPMALQVDLDSNGVFQGSQETGYARVPTMYGGEARFDYNWTWYSQYQASTYGVRVDFTNSEFYFTGNQPNVLAETGAYNNVSVIGTTDLQLNTLPRLYRNQNTTVEARLIDNALQPVKNAPVNWTWSATGVNNYSETDSNGIFKIDLNITESDDLGNFTLQFSFPGSPLLQGSMVNQPMWVVSRTYVELITTTSNLRSSGEVWQFSAKVTDDNSTPALRDPGAALDGNGSEGGIVQVIFEGTSFDSVQHRQVMFELEPNAGDIYDELLLDAQILREDPSSYLPDGFGPVNVILRFQENLPHEGCEQLQEYQLSLQGAWDPCVVIQGSDHYRRVMQYNVDGFSLIGRTTLDVDDQIVYTSEIDPVTGQSIEKPMVVTGQLVDELGSNLTNRNIRVSYEMQ
;
A
#
# COMPACT_ATOMS: atom_id res chain seq x y z
N LEU A 1 -52.24 7.17 6.33
CA LEU A 1 -51.35 6.03 6.04
C LEU A 1 -52.19 4.80 5.70
N ARG A 2 -51.92 4.13 4.58
CA ARG A 2 -52.41 2.77 4.27
C ARG A 2 -51.21 1.88 4.00
N VAL A 3 -51.29 0.60 4.34
CA VAL A 3 -50.20 -0.35 4.13
C VAL A 3 -50.78 -1.64 3.52
N ASN A 4 -50.09 -2.21 2.55
CA ASN A 4 -50.36 -3.57 2.07
C ASN A 4 -49.11 -4.45 2.29
N SER A 5 -49.14 -5.69 1.80
CA SER A 5 -48.05 -6.67 2.04
C SER A 5 -46.70 -6.27 1.44
N THR A 6 -46.63 -5.29 0.52
CA THR A 6 -45.40 -4.92 -0.20
C THR A 6 -45.11 -3.42 -0.23
N HIS A 7 -46.09 -2.56 0.09
CA HIS A 7 -45.98 -1.10 -0.03
C HIS A 7 -46.72 -0.38 1.09
N TRP A 8 -46.15 0.75 1.50
CA TRP A 8 -46.83 1.76 2.31
C TRP A 8 -47.30 2.90 1.40
N PHE A 9 -48.40 3.55 1.80
CA PHE A 9 -49.06 4.59 1.01
C PHE A 9 -49.35 5.79 1.90
N ILE A 10 -48.87 6.95 1.46
CA ILE A 10 -49.21 8.27 2.02
C ILE A 10 -49.94 9.09 0.96
N VAL A 11 -50.68 10.08 1.44
CA VAL A 11 -51.35 11.07 0.58
C VAL A 11 -50.45 12.30 0.57
N MET A 12 -50.04 12.76 -0.62
CA MET A 12 -49.36 14.03 -0.78
C MET A 12 -50.36 15.17 -0.56
N GLN A 13 -49.93 16.27 0.06
CA GLN A 13 -50.82 17.39 0.36
C GLN A 13 -51.03 18.25 -0.88
N ASN A 14 -52.28 18.50 -1.24
CA ASN A 14 -52.61 19.45 -2.29
C ASN A 14 -52.58 20.88 -1.73
N GLY A 15 -52.15 21.86 -2.53
CA GLY A 15 -52.14 23.28 -2.14
C GLY A 15 -53.50 23.82 -1.67
N GLY A 16 -54.61 23.17 -2.06
CA GLY A 16 -55.98 23.50 -1.63
C GLY A 16 -56.60 22.57 -0.57
N ASP A 17 -55.85 21.62 0.02
CA ASP A 17 -56.35 20.67 1.02
C ASP A 17 -56.03 21.14 2.45
N PHE A 18 -57.05 21.19 3.32
CA PHE A 18 -56.97 21.71 4.69
C PHE A 18 -57.05 20.61 5.76
N ASP A 19 -57.25 19.35 5.37
CA ASP A 19 -57.32 18.21 6.29
C ASP A 19 -55.93 17.59 6.50
N ALA A 20 -55.07 18.35 7.19
CA ALA A 20 -53.70 17.91 7.43
C ALA A 20 -53.54 17.15 8.78
N PRO A 21 -52.80 16.02 8.84
CA PRO A 21 -52.49 15.31 10.08
C PRO A 21 -51.68 16.16 11.09
N PRO A 22 -51.50 15.72 12.35
CA PRO A 22 -50.78 16.51 13.36
C PRO A 22 -49.38 16.93 12.90
N CYS A 23 -49.02 18.18 13.18
CA CYS A 23 -47.88 18.87 12.57
C CYS A 23 -46.59 18.74 13.38
N GLY A 24 -45.45 18.60 12.70
CA GLY A 24 -44.12 18.48 13.27
C GLY A 24 -43.06 19.22 12.44
N GLN A 25 -41.84 19.25 12.96
CA GLN A 25 -40.66 19.79 12.27
C GLN A 25 -40.37 18.93 11.01
N ILE A 26 -40.16 19.55 9.83
CA ILE A 26 -39.83 18.84 8.58
C ILE A 26 -38.57 18.00 8.76
N ASN A 27 -37.56 18.55 9.43
CA ASN A 27 -36.37 17.83 9.83
C ASN A 27 -36.45 17.54 11.34
N PRO A 28 -36.65 16.28 11.76
CA PRO A 28 -36.76 15.94 13.18
C PRO A 28 -35.51 16.28 14.02
N ASN A 29 -34.35 16.47 13.36
CA ASN A 29 -33.08 16.80 14.01
C ASN A 29 -32.79 18.31 14.06
N ASP A 30 -33.62 19.13 13.40
CA ASP A 30 -33.52 20.59 13.42
C ASP A 30 -34.81 21.19 14.02
N PRO A 31 -34.79 21.61 15.29
CA PRO A 31 -35.95 22.24 15.95
C PRO A 31 -36.39 23.57 15.32
N SER A 32 -35.59 24.14 14.41
CA SER A 32 -35.88 25.39 13.71
C SER A 32 -36.39 25.21 12.29
N SER A 33 -36.51 23.97 11.82
CA SER A 33 -37.10 23.68 10.51
C SER A 33 -38.56 24.14 10.42
N ASP A 34 -39.06 24.29 9.20
CA ASP A 34 -40.46 24.62 9.01
C ASP A 34 -41.35 23.53 9.61
N GLN A 35 -42.46 23.94 10.22
CA GLN A 35 -43.44 22.99 10.73
C GLN A 35 -44.43 22.63 9.62
N ARG A 36 -44.54 21.35 9.27
CA ARG A 36 -45.55 20.86 8.34
C ARG A 36 -46.37 19.72 8.91
N CYS A 37 -47.57 19.64 8.39
CA CYS A 37 -48.62 18.74 8.84
C CYS A 37 -48.63 17.48 7.96
N GLU A 38 -47.45 16.93 7.61
CA GLU A 38 -47.30 15.83 6.66
C GLU A 38 -46.51 14.66 7.27
N ILE A 39 -46.77 13.44 6.80
CA ILE A 39 -45.94 12.28 7.13
C ILE A 39 -44.75 12.31 6.16
N VAL A 40 -43.55 12.46 6.71
CA VAL A 40 -42.27 12.39 5.96
C VAL A 40 -41.78 10.95 5.99
N PRO A 41 -41.90 10.19 4.89
CA PRO A 41 -41.37 8.84 4.81
C PRO A 41 -39.85 8.82 4.79
N GLU A 42 -39.29 7.78 5.43
CA GLU A 42 -37.88 7.44 5.36
C GLU A 42 -37.68 6.31 4.35
N MET A 43 -36.73 6.51 3.43
CA MET A 43 -36.40 5.57 2.37
C MET A 43 -34.90 5.35 2.31
N ASN A 44 -34.47 4.11 2.13
CA ASN A 44 -33.05 3.83 1.95
C ASN A 44 -32.59 4.23 0.55
N THR A 45 -31.33 4.61 0.44
CA THR A 45 -30.64 4.68 -0.84
C THR A 45 -30.78 3.33 -1.56
N GLY A 46 -31.19 3.36 -2.82
CA GLY A 46 -31.52 2.22 -3.67
C GLY A 46 -33.04 1.98 -3.82
N GLU A 47 -33.88 2.58 -2.97
CA GLU A 47 -35.33 2.40 -3.03
C GLU A 47 -36.00 3.33 -4.05
N THR A 48 -37.20 2.94 -4.48
CA THR A 48 -38.01 3.67 -5.45
C THR A 48 -39.36 4.04 -4.81
N PHE A 49 -39.75 5.31 -4.90
CA PHE A 49 -41.12 5.71 -4.64
C PHE A 49 -41.90 5.87 -5.94
N ARG A 50 -43.23 5.79 -5.84
CA ARG A 50 -44.15 5.92 -6.96
C ARG A 50 -45.28 6.86 -6.60
N VAL A 51 -45.50 7.88 -7.43
CA VAL A 51 -46.59 8.85 -7.27
C VAL A 51 -47.64 8.59 -8.34
N ILE A 52 -48.88 8.42 -7.89
CA ILE A 52 -50.02 8.11 -8.73
C ILE A 52 -51.12 9.10 -8.37
N GLY A 53 -51.68 9.78 -9.36
CA GLY A 53 -52.75 10.74 -9.12
C GLY A 53 -53.63 10.94 -10.35
N ASN A 54 -54.81 11.47 -10.08
CA ASN A 54 -55.81 11.78 -11.09
C ASN A 54 -55.89 13.30 -11.27
N VAL A 55 -56.09 13.74 -12.51
CA VAL A 55 -56.16 15.15 -12.88
C VAL A 55 -57.54 15.45 -13.45
N THR A 56 -58.24 16.38 -12.83
CA THR A 56 -59.55 16.83 -13.28
C THR A 56 -59.61 18.34 -13.33
N ASN A 57 -60.47 18.87 -14.18
CA ASN A 57 -60.83 20.28 -14.10
C ASN A 57 -61.85 20.52 -12.96
N ARG A 58 -62.21 21.79 -12.74
CA ARG A 58 -63.18 22.18 -11.69
C ARG A 58 -64.56 21.51 -11.81
N THR A 59 -64.97 21.09 -13.01
CA THR A 59 -66.25 20.38 -13.23
C THR A 59 -66.15 18.87 -13.02
N GLY A 60 -65.00 18.37 -12.56
CA GLY A 60 -64.74 16.94 -12.36
C GLY A 60 -64.47 16.17 -13.66
N THR A 61 -64.27 16.88 -14.77
CA THR A 61 -63.96 16.26 -16.06
C THR A 61 -62.47 15.90 -16.13
N PRO A 62 -62.10 14.69 -16.55
CA PRO A 62 -60.71 14.29 -16.76
C PRO A 62 -59.93 15.30 -17.62
N TRP A 63 -58.74 15.71 -17.17
CA TRP A 63 -57.90 16.69 -17.87
C TRP A 63 -56.65 16.04 -18.45
N ILE A 64 -56.56 16.02 -19.79
CA ILE A 64 -55.46 15.41 -20.56
C ILE A 64 -54.84 16.38 -21.57
N GLN A 65 -54.99 17.69 -21.37
CA GLN A 65 -54.49 18.68 -22.33
C GLN A 65 -53.05 19.08 -22.03
N ASP A 66 -52.70 19.17 -20.74
CA ASP A 66 -51.43 19.74 -20.29
C ASP A 66 -50.58 18.71 -19.52
N PRO A 67 -49.24 18.81 -19.63
CA PRO A 67 -48.35 17.87 -18.96
C PRO A 67 -48.21 18.14 -17.46
N MET A 68 -48.24 17.04 -16.71
CA MET A 68 -47.88 16.97 -15.29
C MET A 68 -46.40 16.64 -15.16
N ALA A 69 -45.75 17.21 -14.16
CA ALA A 69 -44.35 16.95 -13.85
C ALA A 69 -44.17 16.42 -12.42
N LEU A 70 -43.30 15.43 -12.26
CA LEU A 70 -42.76 15.02 -10.96
C LEU A 70 -41.40 15.69 -10.81
N GLN A 71 -41.25 16.44 -9.72
CA GLN A 71 -40.06 17.20 -9.41
C GLN A 71 -39.58 16.91 -7.99
N VAL A 72 -38.26 16.88 -7.81
CA VAL A 72 -37.59 16.69 -6.52
C VAL A 72 -36.62 17.85 -6.34
N ASP A 73 -36.74 18.57 -5.24
CA ASP A 73 -35.83 19.66 -4.86
C ASP A 73 -34.53 19.05 -4.35
N LEU A 74 -33.53 18.95 -5.23
CA LEU A 74 -32.29 18.21 -4.97
C LEU A 74 -31.23 19.06 -4.28
N ASP A 75 -31.27 20.38 -4.46
CA ASP A 75 -30.32 21.31 -3.87
C ASP A 75 -30.87 22.00 -2.60
N SER A 76 -32.10 21.68 -2.21
CA SER A 76 -32.77 22.16 -0.99
C SER A 76 -32.97 23.68 -0.99
N ASN A 77 -33.14 24.29 -2.16
CA ASN A 77 -33.37 25.72 -2.28
C ASN A 77 -34.87 26.09 -2.26
N GLY A 78 -35.77 25.10 -2.20
CA GLY A 78 -37.23 25.26 -2.21
C GLY A 78 -37.83 25.58 -3.59
N VAL A 79 -37.03 25.54 -4.65
CA VAL A 79 -37.37 25.87 -6.03
C VAL A 79 -37.25 24.60 -6.87
N PHE A 80 -38.37 24.16 -7.44
CA PHE A 80 -38.43 22.96 -8.28
C PHE A 80 -38.19 23.34 -9.75
N GLN A 81 -36.95 23.68 -10.13
CA GLN A 81 -36.65 24.15 -11.47
C GLN A 81 -35.32 23.61 -12.01
N GLY A 82 -35.40 22.86 -13.11
CA GLY A 82 -34.22 22.41 -13.85
C GLY A 82 -34.39 20.99 -14.37
N SER A 83 -33.54 20.61 -15.33
CA SER A 83 -33.58 19.26 -15.91
C SER A 83 -33.13 18.15 -14.95
N GLN A 84 -32.41 18.51 -13.87
CA GLN A 84 -31.95 17.55 -12.86
C GLN A 84 -33.02 17.27 -11.79
N GLU A 85 -33.92 18.22 -11.56
CA GLU A 85 -34.97 18.13 -10.55
C GLU A 85 -36.28 17.60 -11.12
N THR A 86 -36.51 17.76 -12.42
CA THR A 86 -37.70 17.23 -13.10
C THR A 86 -37.45 15.81 -13.63
N GLY A 87 -37.98 14.81 -12.94
CA GLY A 87 -37.87 13.40 -13.36
C GLY A 87 -38.82 13.02 -14.48
N TYR A 88 -40.04 13.58 -14.47
CA TYR A 88 -41.08 13.32 -15.47
C TYR A 88 -41.77 14.61 -15.86
N ALA A 89 -42.17 14.73 -17.12
CA ALA A 89 -43.03 15.79 -17.64
C ALA A 89 -43.86 15.23 -18.80
N ARG A 90 -45.08 14.75 -18.54
CA ARG A 90 -45.93 14.08 -19.54
C ARG A 90 -47.40 14.39 -19.32
N VAL A 91 -48.16 14.37 -20.41
CA VAL A 91 -49.62 14.49 -20.35
C VAL A 91 -50.21 13.24 -19.66
N PRO A 92 -51.18 13.38 -18.72
CA PRO A 92 -51.89 12.25 -18.14
C PRO A 92 -52.57 11.38 -19.19
N THR A 93 -52.68 10.07 -18.93
CA THR A 93 -53.36 9.14 -19.84
C THR A 93 -54.74 8.77 -19.31
N MET A 94 -55.68 8.50 -20.22
CA MET A 94 -57.02 8.04 -19.83
C MET A 94 -56.95 6.58 -19.38
N TYR A 95 -57.36 6.32 -18.14
CA TYR A 95 -57.45 4.98 -17.56
C TYR A 95 -58.73 4.87 -16.72
N GLY A 96 -59.61 3.92 -17.06
CA GLY A 96 -60.85 3.70 -16.30
C GLY A 96 -61.83 4.88 -16.29
N GLY A 97 -61.75 5.79 -17.28
CA GLY A 97 -62.57 7.01 -17.32
C GLY A 97 -61.97 8.20 -16.57
N GLU A 98 -60.79 8.05 -15.98
CA GLU A 98 -60.06 9.09 -15.26
C GLU A 98 -58.78 9.46 -16.02
N ALA A 99 -58.33 10.72 -15.93
CA ALA A 99 -57.04 11.14 -16.45
C ALA A 99 -56.00 10.94 -15.36
N ARG A 100 -55.07 10.01 -15.57
CA ARG A 100 -54.14 9.54 -14.54
C ARG A 100 -52.69 9.76 -14.95
N PHE A 101 -51.89 10.22 -14.01
CA PHE A 101 -50.43 10.16 -14.10
C PHE A 101 -49.89 9.09 -13.16
N ASP A 102 -48.73 8.56 -13.51
CA ASP A 102 -48.10 7.46 -12.81
C ASP A 102 -46.58 7.56 -13.02
N TYR A 103 -45.88 8.09 -12.02
CA TYR A 103 -44.46 8.40 -12.08
C TYR A 103 -43.73 7.70 -10.95
N ASN A 104 -42.46 7.40 -11.15
CA ASN A 104 -41.61 6.81 -10.12
C ASN A 104 -40.31 7.60 -9.99
N TRP A 105 -39.60 7.42 -8.90
CA TRP A 105 -38.30 8.03 -8.68
C TRP A 105 -37.46 7.11 -7.81
N THR A 106 -36.22 6.90 -8.21
CA THR A 106 -35.29 5.99 -7.54
C THR A 106 -34.16 6.78 -6.91
N TRP A 107 -33.93 6.55 -5.62
CA TRP A 107 -32.83 7.14 -4.86
C TRP A 107 -31.52 6.40 -5.13
N TYR A 108 -30.89 6.64 -6.27
CA TYR A 108 -29.57 6.08 -6.58
C TYR A 108 -28.48 6.57 -5.62
N SER A 109 -27.32 5.90 -5.62
CA SER A 109 -26.21 6.18 -4.68
C SER A 109 -25.62 7.58 -4.77
N GLN A 110 -25.84 8.33 -5.85
CA GLN A 110 -25.38 9.72 -5.94
C GLN A 110 -26.15 10.70 -5.04
N TYR A 111 -27.33 10.34 -4.53
CA TYR A 111 -28.10 11.23 -3.67
C TYR A 111 -27.59 11.13 -2.24
N GLN A 112 -27.24 12.28 -1.65
CA GLN A 112 -26.80 12.36 -0.27
C GLN A 112 -27.93 11.99 0.68
N ALA A 113 -27.58 11.62 1.91
CA ALA A 113 -28.54 11.47 2.97
C ALA A 113 -29.13 12.84 3.35
N SER A 114 -30.41 13.08 3.06
CA SER A 114 -31.10 14.33 3.36
C SER A 114 -32.61 14.16 3.31
N THR A 115 -33.35 15.21 3.69
CA THR A 115 -34.79 15.32 3.45
C THR A 115 -35.02 16.17 2.20
N TYR A 116 -35.63 15.57 1.20
CA TYR A 116 -35.87 16.17 -0.11
C TYR A 116 -37.36 16.55 -0.28
N GLY A 117 -37.60 17.74 -0.81
CA GLY A 117 -38.94 18.14 -1.24
C GLY A 117 -39.35 17.40 -2.51
N VAL A 118 -40.58 16.92 -2.56
CA VAL A 118 -41.17 16.25 -3.73
C VAL A 118 -42.47 16.96 -4.10
N ARG A 119 -42.56 17.37 -5.36
CA ARG A 119 -43.73 18.07 -5.92
C ARG A 119 -44.23 17.33 -7.16
N VAL A 120 -45.54 17.22 -7.29
CA VAL A 120 -46.19 16.91 -8.57
C VAL A 120 -47.17 17.99 -8.93
N ASP A 121 -46.99 18.63 -10.08
CA ASP A 121 -47.86 19.73 -10.53
C ASP A 121 -47.87 19.86 -12.06
N PHE A 122 -48.69 20.74 -12.61
CA PHE A 122 -48.60 21.15 -14.00
C PHE A 122 -47.24 21.79 -14.29
N THR A 123 -46.66 21.47 -15.43
CA THR A 123 -45.42 22.09 -15.91
C THR A 123 -45.47 23.63 -15.96
N ASN A 124 -46.65 24.18 -16.24
CA ASN A 124 -46.94 25.61 -16.25
C ASN A 124 -47.88 25.97 -15.08
N SER A 125 -47.51 25.58 -13.85
CA SER A 125 -48.35 25.67 -12.65
C SER A 125 -48.89 27.09 -12.36
N GLU A 126 -48.15 28.14 -12.75
CA GLU A 126 -48.57 29.54 -12.59
C GLU A 126 -49.92 29.88 -13.27
N PHE A 127 -50.36 29.07 -14.23
CA PHE A 127 -51.62 29.28 -14.95
C PHE A 127 -52.80 28.49 -14.37
N TYR A 128 -52.60 27.70 -13.32
CA TYR A 128 -53.63 26.87 -12.72
C TYR A 128 -53.79 27.14 -11.22
N PHE A 129 -55.04 27.11 -10.75
CA PHE A 129 -55.37 27.35 -9.34
C PHE A 129 -56.48 26.40 -8.86
N THR A 130 -56.41 25.98 -7.61
CA THR A 130 -57.44 25.22 -6.89
C THR A 130 -58.25 26.13 -5.96
N GLY A 131 -59.46 25.71 -5.60
CA GLY A 131 -60.28 26.43 -4.61
C GLY A 131 -61.78 26.22 -4.76
N ASN A 132 -62.44 25.86 -3.65
CA ASN A 132 -63.90 25.81 -3.55
C ASN A 132 -64.49 27.10 -2.93
N GLN A 133 -63.67 27.95 -2.32
CA GLN A 133 -64.14 29.21 -1.75
C GLN A 133 -64.07 30.33 -2.80
N PRO A 134 -65.13 31.14 -2.94
CA PRO A 134 -65.06 32.33 -3.77
C PRO A 134 -64.01 33.27 -3.17
N ASN A 135 -62.92 33.51 -3.91
CA ASN A 135 -61.81 34.42 -3.61
C ASN A 135 -60.58 33.83 -2.89
N VAL A 136 -60.45 32.50 -2.76
CA VAL A 136 -59.19 31.86 -2.35
C VAL A 136 -58.69 30.98 -3.49
N LEU A 137 -57.70 31.48 -4.24
CA LEU A 137 -56.96 30.70 -5.22
C LEU A 137 -55.74 30.11 -4.50
N ALA A 138 -55.64 28.79 -4.47
CA ALA A 138 -54.45 28.10 -4.02
C ALA A 138 -53.71 27.53 -5.23
N GLU A 139 -52.38 27.40 -5.13
CA GLU A 139 -51.58 26.75 -6.17
C GLU A 139 -52.06 25.31 -6.41
N THR A 140 -51.92 24.82 -7.64
CA THR A 140 -52.20 23.42 -7.97
C THR A 140 -51.10 22.48 -7.48
N GLY A 141 -51.31 21.19 -7.74
CA GLY A 141 -50.32 20.17 -7.45
C GLY A 141 -50.40 19.62 -6.05
N ALA A 142 -49.49 18.69 -5.77
CA ALA A 142 -49.34 18.05 -4.49
C ALA A 142 -47.87 18.02 -4.07
N TYR A 143 -47.63 18.18 -2.77
CA TYR A 143 -46.31 18.26 -2.16
C TYR A 143 -46.16 17.22 -1.04
N ASN A 144 -44.94 16.70 -0.90
CA ASN A 144 -44.53 15.91 0.24
C ASN A 144 -43.00 15.93 0.40
N ASN A 145 -42.50 15.75 1.62
CA ASN A 145 -41.07 15.56 1.87
C ASN A 145 -40.70 14.07 1.98
N VAL A 146 -39.52 13.68 1.52
CA VAL A 146 -38.99 12.31 1.66
C VAL A 146 -37.60 12.37 2.28
N SER A 147 -37.39 11.68 3.40
CA SER A 147 -36.08 11.51 4.02
C SER A 147 -35.37 10.32 3.40
N VAL A 148 -34.18 10.55 2.86
CA VAL A 148 -33.33 9.50 2.28
C VAL A 148 -32.24 9.13 3.28
N ILE A 149 -32.23 7.86 3.66
CA ILE A 149 -31.21 7.28 4.52
C ILE A 149 -30.05 6.79 3.65
N GLY A 150 -28.87 7.38 3.89
CA GLY A 150 -27.63 7.03 3.22
C GLY A 150 -26.89 5.89 3.88
N THR A 151 -26.03 5.21 3.11
CA THR A 151 -25.04 4.28 3.66
C THR A 151 -23.71 5.01 3.89
N THR A 152 -22.84 4.45 4.74
CA THR A 152 -21.51 4.99 4.98
C THR A 152 -20.43 3.97 4.67
N ASP A 153 -19.24 4.47 4.34
CA ASP A 153 -18.04 3.67 4.09
C ASP A 153 -16.82 4.27 4.77
N LEU A 154 -15.92 3.41 5.24
CA LEU A 154 -14.69 3.77 5.93
C LEU A 154 -13.50 3.50 5.00
N GLN A 155 -12.97 4.57 4.40
CA GLN A 155 -11.79 4.52 3.56
C GLN A 155 -10.53 4.58 4.41
N LEU A 156 -9.69 3.55 4.28
CA LEU A 156 -8.51 3.37 5.11
C LEU A 156 -7.27 3.87 4.37
N ASN A 157 -6.43 4.68 5.03
CA ASN A 157 -5.09 4.97 4.52
C ASN A 157 -4.18 3.80 4.87
N THR A 158 -3.46 3.26 3.88
CA THR A 158 -2.66 2.04 4.05
C THR A 158 -1.44 2.28 4.93
N LEU A 159 -1.51 1.85 6.20
CA LEU A 159 -0.37 1.67 7.09
C LEU A 159 -0.45 0.29 7.78
N PRO A 160 -0.18 -0.82 7.06
CA PRO A 160 -0.35 -2.15 7.62
C PRO A 160 0.74 -2.55 8.62
N ARG A 161 1.83 -1.78 8.78
CA ARG A 161 2.97 -2.11 9.63
C ARG A 161 3.19 -1.04 10.70
N LEU A 162 3.27 -1.47 11.95
CA LEU A 162 3.55 -0.65 13.12
C LEU A 162 4.82 -1.17 13.78
N TYR A 163 5.82 -0.32 13.92
CA TYR A 163 7.08 -0.69 14.55
C TYR A 163 6.98 -0.57 16.07
N ARG A 164 7.55 -1.53 16.81
CA ARG A 164 7.76 -1.36 18.25
C ARG A 164 8.59 -0.11 18.54
N ASN A 165 8.40 0.39 19.76
CA ASN A 165 9.04 1.60 20.27
C ASN A 165 8.78 2.85 19.43
N GLN A 166 7.61 2.93 18.79
CA GLN A 166 7.23 4.03 17.93
C GLN A 166 5.79 4.47 18.19
N ASN A 167 5.61 5.79 18.26
CA ASN A 167 4.29 6.41 18.18
C ASN A 167 3.91 6.56 16.70
N THR A 168 2.72 6.09 16.35
CA THR A 168 2.19 6.13 15.00
C THR A 168 0.79 6.69 14.99
N THR A 169 0.46 7.48 13.98
CA THR A 169 -0.88 8.04 13.79
C THR A 169 -1.54 7.31 12.63
N VAL A 170 -2.58 6.54 12.92
CA VAL A 170 -3.42 5.90 11.90
C VAL A 170 -4.49 6.89 11.47
N GLU A 171 -4.64 7.08 10.17
CA GLU A 171 -5.61 8.00 9.57
C GLU A 171 -6.60 7.21 8.70
N ALA A 172 -7.87 7.54 8.80
CA ALA A 172 -8.93 6.99 7.96
C ALA A 172 -10.01 8.04 7.70
N ARG A 173 -10.86 7.79 6.71
CA ARG A 173 -11.88 8.73 6.25
C ARG A 173 -13.25 8.07 6.21
N LEU A 174 -14.23 8.70 6.84
CA LEU A 174 -15.64 8.33 6.76
C LEU A 174 -16.34 9.12 5.66
N ILE A 175 -16.96 8.41 4.74
CA ILE A 175 -17.74 8.99 3.64
C ILE A 175 -19.16 8.41 3.59
N ASP A 176 -20.07 9.14 2.97
CA ASP A 176 -21.41 8.65 2.64
C ASP A 176 -21.46 7.99 1.25
N ASN A 177 -22.63 7.47 0.88
CA ASN A 177 -22.88 6.83 -0.41
C ASN A 177 -22.68 7.76 -1.62
N ALA A 178 -22.80 9.07 -1.43
CA ALA A 178 -22.57 10.10 -2.46
C ALA A 178 -21.11 10.61 -2.46
N LEU A 179 -20.21 9.87 -1.81
CA LEU A 179 -18.78 10.16 -1.67
C LEU A 179 -18.49 11.50 -0.96
N GLN A 180 -19.45 12.00 -0.18
CA GLN A 180 -19.24 13.18 0.64
C GLN A 180 -18.63 12.82 1.98
N PRO A 181 -17.78 13.68 2.53
CA PRO A 181 -17.24 13.49 3.87
C PRO A 181 -18.33 13.62 4.94
N VAL A 182 -18.40 12.63 5.84
CA VAL A 182 -19.26 12.73 7.02
C VAL A 182 -18.50 13.49 8.11
N LYS A 183 -18.99 14.68 8.45
CA LYS A 183 -18.30 15.63 9.35
C LYS A 183 -18.77 15.49 10.79
N ASN A 184 -17.88 15.76 11.76
CA ASN A 184 -18.19 15.78 13.19
C ASN A 184 -18.86 14.48 13.67
N ALA A 185 -18.47 13.35 13.08
CA ALA A 185 -19.03 12.05 13.36
C ALA A 185 -18.12 11.27 14.32
N PRO A 186 -18.67 10.70 15.41
CA PRO A 186 -17.89 9.85 16.31
C PRO A 186 -17.65 8.49 15.67
N VAL A 187 -16.38 8.12 15.53
CA VAL A 187 -15.95 6.79 15.08
C VAL A 187 -15.29 6.08 16.25
N ASN A 188 -15.92 5.01 16.71
CA ASN A 188 -15.35 4.13 17.72
C ASN A 188 -14.24 3.30 17.10
N TRP A 189 -13.19 3.04 17.86
CA TRP A 189 -12.11 2.17 17.44
C TRP A 189 -11.67 1.24 18.57
N THR A 190 -11.16 0.07 18.19
CA THR A 190 -10.64 -0.93 19.14
C THR A 190 -9.37 -1.53 18.59
N TRP A 191 -8.31 -1.49 19.40
CA TRP A 191 -7.01 -2.06 19.08
C TRP A 191 -6.87 -3.44 19.72
N SER A 192 -6.72 -4.49 18.91
CA SER A 192 -6.79 -5.86 19.42
C SER A 192 -5.56 -6.29 20.23
N ALA A 193 -4.40 -5.64 20.10
CA ALA A 193 -3.20 -6.07 20.83
C ALA A 193 -3.31 -5.80 22.33
N THR A 194 -3.85 -4.65 22.72
CA THR A 194 -4.00 -4.26 24.12
C THR A 194 -5.45 -4.29 24.61
N GLY A 195 -6.42 -4.45 23.69
CA GLY A 195 -7.85 -4.38 23.99
C GLY A 195 -8.37 -2.96 24.25
N VAL A 196 -7.52 -1.93 24.06
CA VAL A 196 -7.91 -0.53 24.24
C VAL A 196 -9.01 -0.16 23.26
N ASN A 197 -10.05 0.49 23.77
CA ASN A 197 -11.14 1.05 22.99
C ASN A 197 -11.31 2.54 23.31
N ASN A 198 -11.64 3.32 22.28
CA ASN A 198 -11.95 4.74 22.42
C ASN A 198 -12.75 5.21 21.19
N TYR A 199 -12.97 6.52 21.07
CA TYR A 199 -13.53 7.13 19.87
C TYR A 199 -12.70 8.32 19.40
N SER A 200 -12.76 8.59 18.10
CA SER A 200 -12.23 9.79 17.47
C SER A 200 -13.35 10.48 16.68
N GLU A 201 -13.26 11.78 16.49
CA GLU A 201 -14.25 12.55 15.72
C GLU A 201 -13.69 12.91 14.34
N THR A 202 -14.54 12.86 13.30
CA THR A 202 -14.15 13.23 11.94
C THR A 202 -14.09 14.75 11.76
N ASP A 203 -13.11 15.22 10.99
CA ASP A 203 -12.96 16.63 10.63
C ASP A 203 -13.91 17.06 9.48
N SER A 204 -13.74 18.28 8.98
CA SER A 204 -14.53 18.82 7.86
C SER A 204 -14.39 18.03 6.54
N ASN A 205 -13.33 17.23 6.41
CA ASN A 205 -13.05 16.36 5.27
C ASN A 205 -13.41 14.89 5.55
N GLY A 206 -14.05 14.61 6.69
CA GLY A 206 -14.43 13.25 7.09
C GLY A 206 -13.26 12.43 7.61
N ILE A 207 -12.09 13.04 7.84
CA ILE A 207 -10.87 12.37 8.26
C ILE A 207 -10.83 12.31 9.78
N PHE A 208 -10.47 11.15 10.33
CA PHE A 208 -10.20 10.97 11.75
C PHE A 208 -8.84 10.31 11.95
N LYS A 209 -8.23 10.59 13.10
CA LYS A 209 -6.88 10.12 13.45
C LYS A 209 -6.90 9.36 14.77
N ILE A 210 -6.05 8.35 14.86
CA ILE A 210 -5.84 7.53 16.05
C ILE A 210 -4.34 7.49 16.31
N ASP A 211 -3.94 8.02 17.46
CA ASP A 211 -2.57 7.89 17.91
C ASP A 211 -2.42 6.56 18.67
N LEU A 212 -1.59 5.68 18.12
CA LEU A 212 -1.19 4.43 18.74
C LEU A 212 0.25 4.55 19.23
N ASN A 213 0.48 4.11 20.46
CA ASN A 213 1.82 3.96 21.03
C ASN A 213 2.13 2.47 21.08
N ILE A 214 3.10 2.03 20.29
CA ILE A 214 3.59 0.65 20.31
C ILE A 214 4.88 0.62 21.13
N THR A 215 4.83 -0.06 22.26
CA THR A 215 5.89 -0.18 23.26
C THR A 215 6.78 -1.41 23.01
N GLU A 216 7.90 -1.50 23.73
CA GLU A 216 8.77 -2.69 23.71
C GLU A 216 8.08 -3.96 24.23
N SER A 217 7.13 -3.82 25.15
CA SER A 217 6.40 -4.94 25.76
C SER A 217 5.20 -5.42 24.94
N ASP A 218 4.86 -4.75 23.84
CA ASP A 218 3.76 -5.20 22.98
C ASP A 218 4.18 -6.45 22.20
N ASP A 219 3.26 -7.42 22.16
CA ASP A 219 3.45 -8.66 21.43
C ASP A 219 3.63 -8.38 19.93
N LEU A 220 4.52 -9.15 19.32
CA LEU A 220 4.76 -9.11 17.88
C LEU A 220 3.72 -9.94 17.13
N GLY A 221 3.41 -9.56 15.89
CA GLY A 221 2.56 -10.36 15.01
C GLY A 221 1.37 -9.61 14.43
N ASN A 222 0.33 -10.37 14.10
CA ASN A 222 -0.86 -9.88 13.40
C ASN A 222 -1.97 -9.51 14.39
N PHE A 223 -2.45 -8.28 14.26
CA PHE A 223 -3.49 -7.67 15.07
C PHE A 223 -4.51 -6.98 14.18
N THR A 224 -5.58 -6.49 14.78
CA THR A 224 -6.67 -5.80 14.08
C THR A 224 -6.96 -4.48 14.75
N LEU A 225 -7.08 -3.44 13.94
CA LEU A 225 -7.68 -2.18 14.32
C LEU A 225 -9.10 -2.14 13.75
N GLN A 226 -10.09 -2.27 14.62
CA GLN A 226 -11.49 -2.19 14.24
C GLN A 226 -11.94 -0.73 14.30
N PHE A 227 -12.67 -0.31 13.28
CA PHE A 227 -13.38 0.98 13.24
C PHE A 227 -14.87 0.72 13.17
N SER A 228 -15.65 1.51 13.90
CA SER A 228 -17.11 1.42 13.90
C SER A 228 -17.74 2.81 14.00
N PHE A 229 -18.47 3.19 12.96
CA PHE A 229 -19.39 4.30 13.00
C PHE A 229 -20.78 3.78 13.41
N PRO A 230 -21.35 4.24 14.54
CA PRO A 230 -22.65 3.72 15.02
C PRO A 230 -23.85 4.11 14.14
N GLY A 231 -23.69 5.11 13.27
CA GLY A 231 -24.78 5.68 12.49
C GLY A 231 -25.26 7.02 13.04
N SER A 232 -26.12 7.67 12.28
CA SER A 232 -26.90 8.86 12.66
C SER A 232 -28.34 8.70 12.14
N PRO A 233 -29.28 9.60 12.46
CA PRO A 233 -30.67 9.47 12.01
C PRO A 233 -30.84 9.28 10.49
N LEU A 234 -29.97 9.88 9.67
CA LEU A 234 -30.03 9.78 8.20
C LEU A 234 -28.90 8.94 7.59
N LEU A 235 -27.96 8.43 8.41
CA LEU A 235 -26.83 7.65 7.90
C LEU A 235 -26.73 6.32 8.64
N GLN A 236 -26.69 5.22 7.89
CA GLN A 236 -26.46 3.90 8.45
C GLN A 236 -25.04 3.80 9.01
N GLY A 237 -24.91 3.09 10.13
CA GLY A 237 -23.61 2.75 10.71
C GLY A 237 -22.80 1.83 9.80
N SER A 238 -21.49 1.83 10.00
CA SER A 238 -20.54 0.99 9.27
C SER A 238 -19.45 0.47 10.21
N MET A 239 -18.84 -0.66 9.85
CA MET A 239 -17.77 -1.28 10.61
C MET A 239 -16.75 -1.87 9.63
N VAL A 240 -15.47 -1.66 9.91
CA VAL A 240 -14.38 -2.30 9.15
C VAL A 240 -13.27 -2.75 10.08
N ASN A 241 -12.67 -3.90 9.77
CA ASN A 241 -11.53 -4.46 10.47
C ASN A 241 -10.29 -4.32 9.59
N GLN A 242 -9.33 -3.51 10.01
CA GLN A 242 -8.06 -3.35 9.31
C GLN A 242 -7.03 -4.30 9.93
N PRO A 243 -6.46 -5.26 9.17
CA PRO A 243 -5.32 -6.04 9.64
C PRO A 243 -4.08 -5.14 9.75
N MET A 244 -3.35 -5.30 10.86
CA MET A 244 -2.17 -4.53 11.22
C MET A 244 -1.10 -5.48 11.75
N TRP A 245 0.16 -5.25 11.40
CA TRP A 245 1.29 -6.02 11.91
C TRP A 245 2.09 -5.18 12.88
N VAL A 246 2.26 -5.67 14.10
CA VAL A 246 3.29 -5.13 15.01
C VAL A 246 4.59 -5.85 14.68
N VAL A 247 5.58 -5.07 14.22
CA VAL A 247 6.87 -5.56 13.76
C VAL A 247 8.01 -5.07 14.64
N SER A 248 9.06 -5.88 14.73
CA SER A 248 10.32 -5.48 15.35
C SER A 248 11.37 -5.17 14.29
N ARG A 249 12.29 -4.26 14.61
CA ARG A 249 13.48 -4.04 13.78
C ARG A 249 14.51 -5.13 14.05
N THR A 250 15.02 -5.75 12.99
CA THR A 250 16.07 -6.76 13.08
C THR A 250 17.45 -6.11 12.91
N TYR A 251 18.42 -6.59 13.69
CA TYR A 251 19.81 -6.15 13.64
C TYR A 251 20.73 -7.33 13.37
N VAL A 252 21.60 -7.21 12.37
CA VAL A 252 22.67 -8.15 12.04
C VAL A 252 24.02 -7.49 12.35
N GLU A 253 24.68 -7.99 13.38
CA GLU A 253 25.98 -7.50 13.86
C GLU A 253 27.09 -8.51 13.56
N LEU A 254 28.14 -8.09 12.84
CA LEU A 254 29.33 -8.93 12.64
C LEU A 254 30.17 -8.95 13.94
N ILE A 255 30.42 -10.15 14.47
CA ILE A 255 31.24 -10.32 15.68
C ILE A 255 32.72 -10.50 15.33
N THR A 256 33.02 -11.40 14.40
CA THR A 256 34.39 -11.63 13.93
C THR A 256 34.40 -12.27 12.54
N THR A 257 35.51 -12.07 11.82
CA THR A 257 35.79 -12.72 10.55
C THR A 257 37.31 -12.95 10.42
N THR A 258 37.71 -13.90 9.59
CA THR A 258 39.11 -14.11 9.24
C THR A 258 39.73 -12.90 8.53
N SER A 259 41.07 -12.79 8.55
CA SER A 259 41.73 -11.67 7.87
C SER A 259 41.49 -11.68 6.36
N ASN A 260 41.51 -10.48 5.79
CA ASN A 260 41.06 -10.21 4.43
C ASN A 260 41.94 -10.80 3.31
N LEU A 261 43.18 -11.22 3.57
CA LEU A 261 44.00 -11.91 2.56
C LEU A 261 43.97 -13.41 2.80
N ARG A 262 43.56 -14.16 1.77
CA ARG A 262 43.46 -15.63 1.79
C ARG A 262 44.19 -16.24 0.61
N SER A 263 44.72 -17.44 0.79
CA SER A 263 45.26 -18.28 -0.29
C SER A 263 44.40 -19.51 -0.54
N SER A 264 44.54 -20.11 -1.72
CA SER A 264 43.88 -21.38 -2.02
C SER A 264 44.29 -22.45 -1.00
N GLY A 265 43.32 -23.20 -0.49
CA GLY A 265 43.46 -24.16 0.60
C GLY A 265 43.33 -23.57 2.02
N GLU A 266 43.14 -22.26 2.18
CA GLU A 266 42.84 -21.65 3.48
C GLU A 266 41.33 -21.57 3.75
N VAL A 267 40.98 -21.52 5.03
CA VAL A 267 39.59 -21.36 5.47
C VAL A 267 39.28 -19.87 5.68
N TRP A 268 38.13 -19.43 5.17
CA TRP A 268 37.49 -18.18 5.54
C TRP A 268 36.27 -18.49 6.41
N GLN A 269 36.10 -17.77 7.51
CA GLN A 269 35.00 -17.98 8.45
C GLN A 269 34.53 -16.66 9.03
N PHE A 270 33.29 -16.63 9.49
CA PHE A 270 32.72 -15.50 10.22
C PHE A 270 31.75 -15.96 11.30
N SER A 271 31.51 -15.08 12.27
CA SER A 271 30.39 -15.19 13.21
C SER A 271 29.69 -13.85 13.31
N ALA A 272 28.36 -13.87 13.38
CA ALA A 272 27.53 -12.69 13.54
C ALA A 272 26.38 -12.97 14.51
N LYS A 273 25.74 -11.90 14.99
CA LYS A 273 24.55 -11.94 15.83
C LYS A 273 23.36 -11.34 15.12
N VAL A 274 22.20 -11.96 15.28
CA VAL A 274 20.91 -11.54 14.77
C VAL A 274 19.97 -11.33 15.94
N THR A 275 19.50 -10.11 16.11
CA THR A 275 18.67 -9.71 17.26
C THR A 275 17.53 -8.81 16.82
N ASP A 276 16.50 -8.69 17.65
CA ASP A 276 15.42 -7.73 17.45
C ASP A 276 15.64 -6.44 18.28
N ASP A 277 14.69 -5.51 18.24
CA ASP A 277 14.72 -4.21 18.91
C ASP A 277 14.29 -4.22 20.38
N ASN A 278 14.30 -5.37 21.04
CA ASN A 278 13.90 -5.49 22.44
C ASN A 278 14.95 -5.00 23.46
N SER A 279 15.92 -4.17 23.04
CA SER A 279 16.78 -3.42 23.96
C SER A 279 17.02 -1.98 23.46
N THR A 280 16.30 -1.04 24.07
CA THR A 280 16.52 0.41 23.96
C THR A 280 16.21 1.08 22.59
N PRO A 281 15.12 1.89 22.49
CA PRO A 281 14.68 2.59 21.27
C PRO A 281 15.69 3.53 20.57
N ALA A 282 16.82 3.83 21.22
CA ALA A 282 17.76 4.86 20.81
C ALA A 282 19.19 4.36 20.61
N LEU A 283 19.45 3.08 20.88
CA LEU A 283 20.77 2.46 20.76
C LEU A 283 20.65 1.26 19.82
N ARG A 284 21.59 1.12 18.88
CA ARG A 284 21.77 -0.14 18.15
C ARG A 284 22.42 -1.14 19.12
N ASP A 285 21.63 -1.68 20.04
CA ASP A 285 22.06 -2.71 20.98
C ASP A 285 21.42 -4.05 20.54
N PRO A 286 22.13 -5.19 20.64
CA PRO A 286 21.51 -6.49 20.55
C PRO A 286 20.32 -6.63 21.52
N GLY A 287 19.09 -6.63 20.98
CA GLY A 287 17.87 -6.91 21.74
C GLY A 287 17.69 -8.39 22.02
N ALA A 288 16.47 -8.90 21.87
CA ALA A 288 16.22 -10.32 22.03
C ALA A 288 16.86 -11.10 20.88
N ALA A 289 17.47 -12.21 21.21
CA ALA A 289 18.16 -13.05 20.25
C ALA A 289 17.16 -13.87 19.44
N LEU A 290 17.26 -13.79 18.11
CA LEU A 290 16.39 -14.53 17.20
C LEU A 290 16.73 -16.03 17.19
N ASP A 291 15.76 -16.90 17.01
CA ASP A 291 15.97 -18.36 17.05
C ASP A 291 15.13 -19.11 16.01
N GLY A 292 15.81 -19.96 15.22
CA GLY A 292 15.24 -20.77 14.16
C GLY A 292 14.80 -19.97 12.92
N ASN A 293 14.06 -20.65 12.03
CA ASN A 293 13.54 -20.09 10.78
C ASN A 293 12.07 -19.64 10.83
N GLY A 294 11.41 -19.77 11.99
CA GLY A 294 10.00 -19.44 12.19
C GLY A 294 9.79 -17.98 12.63
N SER A 295 8.63 -17.68 13.19
CA SER A 295 8.25 -16.33 13.62
C SER A 295 9.12 -15.72 14.73
N GLU A 296 9.95 -16.51 15.40
CA GLU A 296 10.90 -16.06 16.42
C GLU A 296 12.32 -15.86 15.84
N GLY A 297 12.49 -16.04 14.52
CA GLY A 297 13.76 -15.86 13.84
C GLY A 297 13.59 -15.59 12.36
N GLY A 298 14.33 -16.31 11.52
CA GLY A 298 14.30 -16.10 10.08
C GLY A 298 15.52 -16.66 9.40
N ILE A 299 15.80 -16.17 8.19
CA ILE A 299 16.89 -16.67 7.35
C ILE A 299 17.84 -15.51 7.05
N VAL A 300 19.13 -15.71 7.34
CA VAL A 300 20.20 -14.82 6.87
C VAL A 300 20.85 -15.44 5.64
N GLN A 301 20.72 -14.75 4.51
CA GLN A 301 21.45 -15.09 3.30
C GLN A 301 22.87 -14.53 3.38
N VAL A 302 23.86 -15.38 3.13
CA VAL A 302 25.27 -15.01 2.99
C VAL A 302 25.60 -14.98 1.51
N ILE A 303 25.81 -13.79 0.97
CA ILE A 303 26.00 -13.57 -0.46
C ILE A 303 27.44 -13.13 -0.70
N PHE A 304 28.13 -13.82 -1.59
CA PHE A 304 29.48 -13.42 -2.01
C PHE A 304 29.36 -12.63 -3.31
N GLU A 305 30.00 -11.46 -3.35
CA GLU A 305 30.15 -10.60 -4.53
C GLU A 305 31.64 -10.50 -4.85
N GLY A 306 32.09 -11.29 -5.83
CA GLY A 306 33.47 -11.27 -6.29
C GLY A 306 33.65 -10.41 -7.53
N THR A 307 34.84 -9.83 -7.67
CA THR A 307 35.22 -9.06 -8.87
C THR A 307 36.20 -9.86 -9.72
N SER A 308 35.84 -10.13 -10.97
CA SER A 308 36.72 -10.79 -11.94
C SER A 308 37.86 -9.87 -12.40
N PHE A 309 38.83 -10.42 -13.12
CA PHE A 309 39.95 -9.66 -13.68
C PHE A 309 39.51 -8.61 -14.70
N ASP A 310 38.37 -8.84 -15.36
CA ASP A 310 37.72 -7.88 -16.27
C ASP A 310 36.86 -6.84 -15.54
N SER A 311 36.93 -6.80 -14.20
CA SER A 311 36.18 -5.88 -13.34
C SER A 311 34.65 -6.08 -13.40
N VAL A 312 34.20 -7.29 -13.74
CA VAL A 312 32.79 -7.69 -13.71
C VAL A 312 32.46 -8.27 -12.33
N GLN A 313 31.30 -7.92 -11.79
CA GLN A 313 30.82 -8.44 -10.51
C GLN A 313 30.08 -9.77 -10.71
N HIS A 314 30.41 -10.77 -9.92
CA HIS A 314 29.76 -12.08 -9.91
C HIS A 314 29.22 -12.35 -8.50
N ARG A 315 27.97 -12.82 -8.41
CA ARG A 315 27.30 -13.01 -7.11
C ARG A 315 26.71 -14.38 -6.96
N GLN A 316 26.83 -14.92 -5.76
CA GLN A 316 26.28 -16.22 -5.39
C GLN A 316 25.80 -16.20 -3.95
N VAL A 317 24.61 -16.76 -3.70
CA VAL A 317 24.16 -17.07 -2.33
C VAL A 317 24.89 -18.33 -1.90
N MET A 318 25.78 -18.20 -0.92
CA MET A 318 26.61 -19.30 -0.42
C MET A 318 25.87 -20.12 0.63
N PHE A 319 25.19 -19.43 1.55
CA PHE A 319 24.56 -20.03 2.71
C PHE A 319 23.22 -19.36 3.02
N GLU A 320 22.29 -20.16 3.54
CA GLU A 320 21.07 -19.70 4.18
C GLU A 320 21.12 -20.17 5.63
N LEU A 321 21.34 -19.23 6.55
CA LEU A 321 21.60 -19.52 7.95
C LEU A 321 20.39 -19.18 8.81
N GLU A 322 20.08 -20.08 9.73
CA GLU A 322 19.07 -19.88 10.76
C GLU A 322 19.78 -19.43 12.04
N PRO A 323 19.37 -18.31 12.67
CA PRO A 323 19.88 -17.90 13.97
C PRO A 323 19.67 -18.99 15.03
N ASN A 324 20.67 -19.22 15.89
CA ASN A 324 20.54 -20.08 17.07
C ASN A 324 20.83 -19.25 18.31
N ALA A 325 19.78 -18.91 19.06
CA ALA A 325 19.86 -17.92 20.14
C ALA A 325 20.63 -16.65 19.72
N GLY A 326 20.33 -16.18 18.51
CA GLY A 326 20.89 -15.01 17.83
C GLY A 326 22.21 -15.27 17.12
N ASP A 327 22.95 -16.33 17.43
CA ASP A 327 24.24 -16.57 16.81
C ASP A 327 24.09 -17.19 15.42
N ILE A 328 24.87 -16.70 14.46
CA ILE A 328 25.11 -17.34 13.16
C ILE A 328 26.61 -17.50 12.93
N TYR A 329 27.00 -18.63 12.34
CA TYR A 329 28.40 -18.97 12.06
C TYR A 329 28.46 -19.79 10.78
N ASP A 330 29.48 -19.54 9.96
CA ASP A 330 29.85 -20.44 8.88
C ASP A 330 31.35 -20.36 8.55
N GLU A 331 31.85 -21.41 7.91
CA GLU A 331 33.22 -21.53 7.43
C GLU A 331 33.28 -22.19 6.04
N LEU A 332 34.19 -21.71 5.21
CA LEU A 332 34.40 -22.18 3.85
C LEU A 332 35.88 -22.42 3.58
N LEU A 333 36.21 -23.61 3.10
CA LEU A 333 37.51 -23.88 2.50
C LEU A 333 37.56 -23.23 1.11
N LEU A 334 38.48 -22.29 0.91
CA LEU A 334 38.63 -21.59 -0.36
C LEU A 334 39.51 -22.40 -1.31
N ASP A 335 38.99 -22.75 -2.47
CA ASP A 335 39.72 -23.48 -3.51
C ASP A 335 39.56 -22.76 -4.85
N ALA A 336 40.65 -22.15 -5.30
CA ALA A 336 40.67 -21.38 -6.55
C ALA A 336 40.42 -22.25 -7.79
N GLN A 337 40.79 -23.54 -7.76
CA GLN A 337 40.53 -24.44 -8.88
C GLN A 337 39.03 -24.74 -8.99
N ILE A 338 38.38 -25.07 -7.87
CA ILE A 338 36.93 -25.33 -7.85
C ILE A 338 36.17 -24.07 -8.29
N LEU A 339 36.57 -22.89 -7.80
CA LEU A 339 35.96 -21.62 -8.18
C LEU A 339 36.11 -21.31 -9.67
N ARG A 340 37.23 -21.68 -10.30
CA ARG A 340 37.43 -21.49 -11.75
C ARG A 340 36.63 -22.50 -12.58
N GLU A 341 36.42 -23.71 -12.06
CA GLU A 341 35.69 -24.77 -12.76
C GLU A 341 34.16 -24.61 -12.65
N ASP A 342 33.65 -23.85 -11.67
CA ASP A 342 32.22 -23.57 -11.50
C ASP A 342 31.73 -22.42 -12.41
N PRO A 343 30.81 -22.68 -13.37
CA PRO A 343 30.25 -21.65 -14.25
C PRO A 343 29.43 -20.56 -13.53
N SER A 344 28.97 -20.85 -12.32
CA SER A 344 28.18 -19.94 -11.47
C SER A 344 29.00 -19.27 -10.36
N SER A 345 30.31 -19.47 -10.38
CA SER A 345 31.24 -18.98 -9.38
C SER A 345 31.18 -17.47 -9.20
N TYR A 346 31.26 -17.03 -7.94
CA TYR A 346 31.50 -15.63 -7.59
C TYR A 346 32.94 -15.16 -7.94
N LEU A 347 33.86 -16.07 -8.26
CA LEU A 347 35.20 -15.77 -8.78
C LEU A 347 35.53 -16.69 -9.97
N PRO A 348 35.07 -16.37 -11.19
CA PRO A 348 35.29 -17.22 -12.36
C PRO A 348 36.77 -17.36 -12.76
N ASP A 349 37.62 -16.40 -12.38
CA ASP A 349 39.07 -16.48 -12.59
C ASP A 349 39.79 -17.30 -11.50
N GLY A 350 39.07 -17.76 -10.48
CA GLY A 350 39.61 -18.44 -9.29
C GLY A 350 40.20 -17.50 -8.23
N PHE A 351 40.57 -16.26 -8.59
CA PHE A 351 41.16 -15.27 -7.69
C PHE A 351 40.48 -13.91 -7.81
N GLY A 352 40.49 -13.14 -6.73
CA GLY A 352 39.97 -11.78 -6.73
C GLY A 352 39.47 -11.31 -5.36
N PRO A 353 39.10 -10.02 -5.27
CA PRO A 353 38.44 -9.47 -4.09
C PRO A 353 36.98 -9.94 -4.02
N VAL A 354 36.49 -10.20 -2.81
CA VAL A 354 35.14 -10.66 -2.50
C VAL A 354 34.55 -9.83 -1.37
N ASN A 355 33.47 -9.11 -1.67
CA ASN A 355 32.59 -8.54 -0.65
C ASN A 355 31.65 -9.64 -0.17
N VAL A 356 31.39 -9.68 1.14
CA VAL A 356 30.40 -10.61 1.71
C VAL A 356 29.23 -9.81 2.26
N ILE A 357 28.01 -10.17 1.87
CA ILE A 357 26.79 -9.50 2.27
C ILE A 357 25.98 -10.45 3.14
N LEU A 358 25.75 -10.08 4.40
CA LEU A 358 24.76 -10.71 5.26
C LEU A 358 23.44 -9.99 5.05
N ARG A 359 22.39 -10.73 4.69
CA ARG A 359 21.09 -10.19 4.33
C ARG A 359 19.99 -10.99 5.04
N PHE A 360 19.38 -10.43 6.08
CA PHE A 360 18.24 -11.06 6.73
C PHE A 360 16.99 -10.94 5.84
N GLN A 361 16.37 -12.08 5.54
CA GLN A 361 15.13 -12.13 4.78
C GLN A 361 13.95 -11.83 5.68
N GLU A 362 13.06 -10.95 5.23
CA GLU A 362 11.86 -10.56 5.96
C GLU A 362 11.03 -11.79 6.32
N ASN A 363 10.69 -11.88 7.60
CA ASN A 363 9.89 -12.95 8.16
C ASN A 363 9.03 -12.36 9.27
N LEU A 364 7.83 -11.89 8.90
CA LEU A 364 6.93 -11.22 9.85
C LEU A 364 6.75 -12.10 11.09
N PRO A 365 6.96 -11.54 12.29
CA PRO A 365 6.94 -10.11 12.60
C PRO A 365 8.31 -9.38 12.59
N HIS A 366 9.37 -10.02 12.13
CA HIS A 366 10.70 -9.42 12.06
C HIS A 366 10.92 -8.69 10.73
N GLU A 367 11.37 -7.43 10.82
CA GLU A 367 11.76 -6.63 9.66
C GLU A 367 12.95 -7.26 8.94
N GLY A 368 12.93 -7.25 7.61
CA GLY A 368 14.04 -7.72 6.81
C GLY A 368 13.94 -7.27 5.36
N CYS A 369 14.79 -7.84 4.53
CA CYS A 369 14.74 -7.63 3.10
C CYS A 369 13.72 -8.57 2.45
N GLU A 370 12.98 -8.10 1.45
CA GLU A 370 12.12 -8.98 0.64
C GLU A 370 12.92 -10.16 0.03
N GLN A 371 12.23 -11.24 -0.35
CA GLN A 371 12.89 -12.39 -0.96
C GLN A 371 13.69 -11.99 -2.21
N LEU A 372 14.98 -12.34 -2.22
CA LEU A 372 15.86 -12.10 -3.36
C LEU A 372 15.51 -13.05 -4.51
N GLN A 373 15.39 -12.51 -5.72
CA GLN A 373 15.13 -13.30 -6.94
C GLN A 373 16.44 -13.69 -7.62
N GLU A 374 16.53 -14.90 -8.16
CA GLU A 374 17.77 -15.43 -8.73
C GLU A 374 18.39 -14.54 -9.82
N TYR A 375 17.56 -14.00 -10.72
CA TYR A 375 18.03 -13.12 -11.81
C TYR A 375 18.71 -11.85 -11.29
N GLN A 376 18.38 -11.39 -10.08
CA GLN A 376 18.93 -10.16 -9.52
C GLN A 376 20.43 -10.29 -9.29
N LEU A 377 20.92 -11.46 -8.89
CA LEU A 377 22.35 -11.72 -8.65
C LEU A 377 23.22 -11.43 -9.89
N SER A 378 22.66 -11.59 -11.10
CA SER A 378 23.35 -11.35 -12.36
C SER A 378 23.46 -9.87 -12.78
N LEU A 379 22.73 -8.97 -12.12
CA LEU A 379 22.70 -7.55 -12.47
C LEU A 379 23.99 -6.84 -12.06
N GLN A 380 24.65 -6.12 -12.98
CA GLN A 380 25.89 -5.38 -12.67
C GLN A 380 25.67 -4.09 -11.87
N GLY A 381 24.43 -3.59 -11.82
CA GLY A 381 24.06 -2.33 -11.14
C GLY A 381 23.31 -2.55 -9.82
N ALA A 382 22.19 -1.85 -9.65
CA ALA A 382 21.28 -2.05 -8.52
C ALA A 382 20.66 -3.45 -8.59
N TRP A 383 21.30 -4.41 -7.92
CA TRP A 383 20.90 -5.81 -7.91
C TRP A 383 20.03 -6.15 -6.69
N ASP A 384 20.39 -5.63 -5.52
CA ASP A 384 19.67 -5.88 -4.28
C ASP A 384 18.65 -4.76 -4.02
N PRO A 385 17.33 -5.04 -4.14
CA PRO A 385 16.30 -4.04 -3.87
C PRO A 385 16.30 -3.57 -2.41
N CYS A 386 16.90 -4.35 -1.50
CA CYS A 386 16.97 -3.98 -0.10
C CYS A 386 17.82 -2.72 0.15
N VAL A 387 18.75 -2.40 -0.76
CA VAL A 387 19.66 -1.25 -0.62
C VAL A 387 18.92 0.09 -0.66
N VAL A 388 17.76 0.16 -1.32
CA VAL A 388 16.98 1.40 -1.41
C VAL A 388 16.01 1.59 -0.24
N ILE A 389 15.84 0.57 0.61
CA ILE A 389 15.00 0.65 1.79
C ILE A 389 15.74 1.46 2.86
N GLN A 390 15.14 2.54 3.33
CA GLN A 390 15.73 3.38 4.37
C GLN A 390 15.88 2.59 5.68
N GLY A 391 17.08 2.57 6.25
CA GLY A 391 17.37 1.84 7.50
C GLY A 391 17.70 0.36 7.30
N SER A 392 17.80 -0.12 6.05
CA SER A 392 18.15 -1.52 5.80
C SER A 392 19.55 -1.92 6.25
N ASP A 393 20.40 -0.95 6.57
CA ASP A 393 21.73 -1.19 7.14
C ASP A 393 21.70 -1.87 8.52
N HIS A 394 20.53 -1.99 9.14
CA HIS A 394 20.36 -2.71 10.41
C HIS A 394 20.32 -4.21 10.19
N TYR A 395 19.59 -4.69 9.18
CA TYR A 395 19.42 -6.12 8.88
C TYR A 395 20.16 -6.57 7.61
N ARG A 396 20.97 -5.67 7.03
CA ARG A 396 21.85 -5.92 5.90
C ARG A 396 23.25 -5.37 6.18
N ARG A 397 24.23 -6.27 6.31
CA ARG A 397 25.63 -5.94 6.58
C ARG A 397 26.50 -6.27 5.37
N VAL A 398 27.29 -5.31 4.90
CA VAL A 398 28.31 -5.54 3.85
C VAL A 398 29.68 -5.54 4.48
N MET A 399 30.38 -6.66 4.31
CA MET A 399 31.78 -6.85 4.61
C MET A 399 32.60 -6.54 3.35
N GLN A 400 33.38 -5.47 3.38
CA GLN A 400 34.16 -5.01 2.23
C GLN A 400 35.45 -5.82 2.12
N TYR A 401 35.84 -6.25 0.92
CA TYR A 401 37.00 -7.12 0.68
C TYR A 401 38.33 -6.63 1.29
N ASN A 402 38.45 -5.32 1.53
CA ASN A 402 39.65 -4.67 2.07
C ASN A 402 39.55 -4.34 3.58
N VAL A 403 38.45 -4.67 4.24
CA VAL A 403 38.22 -4.41 5.67
C VAL A 403 37.88 -5.73 6.39
N ASP A 404 36.68 -6.25 6.15
CA ASP A 404 36.06 -7.37 6.86
C ASP A 404 35.52 -8.46 5.92
N GLY A 405 35.64 -8.26 4.60
CA GLY A 405 35.51 -9.31 3.58
C GLY A 405 36.83 -10.02 3.36
N PHE A 406 37.03 -10.58 2.16
CA PHE A 406 38.30 -11.22 1.82
C PHE A 406 38.70 -11.05 0.36
N SER A 407 39.94 -11.37 0.06
CA SER A 407 40.53 -11.44 -1.27
C SER A 407 41.29 -12.75 -1.36
N LEU A 408 40.91 -13.58 -2.33
CA LEU A 408 41.61 -14.81 -2.63
C LEU A 408 42.77 -14.49 -3.57
N ILE A 409 43.99 -14.63 -3.08
CA ILE A 409 45.21 -14.28 -3.79
C ILE A 409 45.94 -15.56 -4.19
N GLY A 410 46.19 -15.68 -5.49
CA GLY A 410 47.01 -16.73 -6.07
C GLY A 410 48.49 -16.39 -6.02
N ARG A 411 49.32 -17.41 -5.94
CA ARG A 411 50.76 -17.27 -6.14
C ARG A 411 51.04 -17.08 -7.63
N THR A 412 52.06 -16.27 -7.93
CA THR A 412 52.53 -16.06 -9.29
C THR A 412 53.92 -16.65 -9.46
N THR A 413 54.16 -17.31 -10.58
CA THR A 413 55.47 -17.82 -10.97
C THR A 413 55.85 -17.25 -12.32
N LEU A 414 57.13 -16.91 -12.50
CA LEU A 414 57.67 -16.54 -13.80
C LEU A 414 58.08 -17.82 -14.53
N ASP A 415 57.33 -18.19 -15.56
CA ASP A 415 57.66 -19.29 -16.46
C ASP A 415 58.58 -18.77 -17.57
N VAL A 416 59.87 -19.08 -17.47
CA VAL A 416 60.90 -18.59 -18.39
C VAL A 416 61.09 -19.59 -19.51
N ASP A 417 61.03 -19.13 -20.77
CA ASP A 417 61.22 -20.00 -21.92
C ASP A 417 62.65 -20.56 -21.92
N ASP A 418 62.79 -21.88 -22.12
CA ASP A 418 64.10 -22.52 -22.31
C ASP A 418 64.71 -22.03 -23.63
N GLN A 419 65.72 -21.17 -23.54
CA GLN A 419 66.36 -20.55 -24.69
C GLN A 419 67.85 -20.38 -24.50
N ILE A 420 68.60 -20.63 -25.58
CA ILE A 420 70.01 -20.32 -25.64
C ILE A 420 70.16 -18.84 -25.99
N VAL A 421 70.64 -18.04 -25.05
CA VAL A 421 70.87 -16.61 -25.29
C VAL A 421 72.32 -16.36 -25.69
N TYR A 422 72.51 -15.82 -26.89
CA TYR A 422 73.81 -15.37 -27.37
C TYR A 422 74.02 -13.90 -27.03
N THR A 423 75.03 -13.59 -26.23
CA THR A 423 75.38 -12.21 -25.83
C THR A 423 76.31 -11.51 -26.84
N SER A 424 76.74 -12.22 -27.88
CA SER A 424 77.57 -11.68 -28.95
C SER A 424 77.42 -12.45 -30.25
N GLU A 425 77.53 -11.76 -31.37
CA GLU A 425 77.67 -12.35 -32.70
C GLU A 425 78.92 -11.79 -33.39
N ILE A 426 79.55 -12.56 -34.28
CA ILE A 426 80.69 -12.09 -35.06
C ILE A 426 80.15 -11.39 -36.31
N ASP A 427 80.54 -10.13 -36.53
CA ASP A 427 80.24 -9.40 -37.75
C ASP A 427 80.85 -10.14 -38.96
N PRO A 428 80.05 -10.62 -39.90
CA PRO A 428 80.55 -11.41 -41.03
C PRO A 428 81.40 -10.59 -42.02
N VAL A 429 81.36 -9.25 -41.95
CA VAL A 429 82.12 -8.34 -42.83
C VAL A 429 83.40 -7.85 -42.15
N THR A 430 83.37 -7.59 -40.84
CA THR A 430 84.51 -7.01 -40.12
C THR A 430 85.25 -8.01 -39.23
N GLY A 431 84.68 -9.18 -38.95
CA GLY A 431 85.26 -10.23 -38.10
C GLY A 431 85.34 -9.87 -36.61
N GLN A 432 84.76 -8.75 -36.20
CA GLN A 432 84.74 -8.29 -34.82
C GLN A 432 83.51 -8.79 -34.07
N SER A 433 83.64 -8.98 -32.75
CA SER A 433 82.51 -9.35 -31.89
C SER A 433 81.60 -8.14 -31.70
N ILE A 434 80.33 -8.28 -32.09
CA ILE A 434 79.26 -7.33 -31.82
C ILE A 434 78.48 -7.87 -30.62
N GLU A 435 78.44 -7.09 -29.53
CA GLU A 435 77.60 -7.40 -28.38
C GLU A 435 76.12 -7.33 -28.76
N LYS A 436 75.36 -8.35 -28.33
CA LYS A 436 73.91 -8.40 -28.47
C LYS A 436 73.27 -8.30 -27.09
N PRO A 437 72.14 -7.59 -26.97
CA PRO A 437 71.39 -7.60 -25.72
C PRO A 437 70.94 -9.02 -25.41
N MET A 438 71.12 -9.44 -24.16
CA MET A 438 70.52 -10.67 -23.64
C MET A 438 69.01 -10.45 -23.59
N VAL A 439 68.26 -11.12 -24.46
CA VAL A 439 66.80 -11.13 -24.43
C VAL A 439 66.37 -12.46 -23.81
N VAL A 440 65.72 -12.38 -22.66
CA VAL A 440 65.05 -13.52 -22.02
C VAL A 440 63.55 -13.30 -22.18
N THR A 441 62.88 -14.29 -22.74
CA THR A 441 61.44 -14.37 -22.89
C THR A 441 60.86 -15.32 -21.85
N GLY A 442 59.65 -15.02 -21.43
CA GLY A 442 58.91 -15.80 -20.45
C GLY A 442 57.55 -15.17 -20.21
N GLN A 443 56.73 -15.85 -19.43
CA GLN A 443 55.38 -15.43 -19.10
C GLN A 443 55.19 -15.45 -17.59
N LEU A 444 54.53 -14.44 -17.06
CA LEU A 444 54.03 -14.52 -15.69
C LEU A 444 52.78 -15.38 -15.72
N VAL A 445 52.75 -16.45 -14.94
CA VAL A 445 51.57 -17.31 -14.78
C VAL A 445 51.12 -17.33 -13.33
N ASP A 446 49.81 -17.48 -13.11
CA ASP A 446 49.27 -17.80 -11.79
C ASP A 446 49.43 -19.29 -11.46
N GLU A 447 49.13 -19.66 -10.22
CA GLU A 447 49.15 -21.05 -9.74
C GLU A 447 48.19 -21.99 -10.47
N LEU A 448 47.25 -21.46 -11.25
CA LEU A 448 46.32 -22.21 -12.08
C LEU A 448 46.71 -22.23 -13.57
N GLY A 449 47.85 -21.64 -13.94
CA GLY A 449 48.41 -21.59 -15.30
C GLY A 449 47.87 -20.47 -16.18
N SER A 450 47.11 -19.51 -15.65
CA SER A 450 46.58 -18.38 -16.41
C SER A 450 47.67 -17.36 -16.70
N ASN A 451 47.65 -16.79 -17.91
CA ASN A 451 48.67 -15.83 -18.34
C ASN A 451 48.39 -14.43 -17.74
N LEU A 452 49.34 -13.92 -16.96
CA LEU A 452 49.31 -12.63 -16.27
C LEU A 452 50.25 -11.57 -16.88
N THR A 453 50.68 -11.74 -18.13
CA THR A 453 51.65 -10.85 -18.81
C THR A 453 51.21 -9.38 -18.91
N ASN A 454 49.92 -9.08 -18.71
CA ASN A 454 49.41 -7.70 -18.62
C ASN A 454 49.79 -6.97 -17.32
N ARG A 455 50.49 -7.64 -16.38
CA ARG A 455 50.94 -7.06 -15.11
C ARG A 455 52.39 -6.58 -15.20
N ASN A 456 52.69 -5.43 -14.60
CA ASN A 456 54.06 -4.94 -14.49
C ASN A 456 54.87 -5.81 -13.54
N ILE A 457 56.00 -6.35 -14.02
CA ILE A 457 56.95 -7.12 -13.22
C ILE A 457 58.31 -6.43 -13.22
N ARG A 458 59.06 -6.60 -12.13
CA ARG A 458 60.48 -6.24 -12.07
C ARG A 458 61.28 -7.52 -12.00
N VAL A 459 62.10 -7.75 -13.01
CA VAL A 459 62.99 -8.91 -13.09
C VAL A 459 64.42 -8.46 -12.75
N SER A 460 65.09 -9.20 -11.89
CA SER A 460 66.53 -9.08 -11.64
C SER A 460 67.18 -10.44 -11.90
N TYR A 461 68.25 -10.46 -12.67
CA TYR A 461 69.03 -11.66 -12.93
C TYR A 461 70.43 -11.52 -12.31
N GLU A 462 71.01 -12.64 -11.90
CA GLU A 462 72.39 -12.75 -11.42
C GLU A 462 73.08 -13.86 -12.23
N MET A 463 74.25 -13.56 -12.79
CA MET A 463 75.07 -14.56 -13.48
C MET A 463 76.03 -15.17 -12.45
N GLN A 464 75.97 -16.49 -12.26
CA GLN A 464 76.93 -17.23 -11.42
C GLN A 464 78.15 -17.68 -12.21
#